data_AF-A0A9E3ZUH1-F1
#
_entry.id   AF-A0A9E3ZUH1-F1
#
_cell.length_a   1.000
_cell.length_b   1.000
_cell.length_c   1.000
_cell.angle_alpha   90.00
_cell.angle_beta   90.00
_cell.angle_gamma   90.00
#
_symmetry.space_group_name_H-M   'P 1'
#
loop_
_entity.id
_entity.type
_entity.pdbx_description
1 polymer ?
#
loop_
_entity_poly.entity_id
_entity_poly.type
_entity_poly.pdbx_seq_one_letter_code
_entity_poly.pdbx_strand_id
1 'polypeptide(L)'
;MKIAIVAAMAEELAPFREGYPSSKLIWSKGKTKIEEVTNQLFLVESGIGKANAAATSAWLCEKVQPDLIINTGSTGSFRKDFALGDVVYTNQFMYSDVDATGFDYAFGQVPQMPASYPVAAKWLQVIETVLAQATIPAHQGLIVTADSFMSDQTSVA
;
A
#
# COMPACT_ATOMS: atom_id res chain seq x y z
N MET A 1 -11.90 3.50 16.53
CA MET A 1 -11.26 2.87 15.36
C MET A 1 -9.84 3.39 15.27
N LYS A 2 -8.83 2.53 15.21
CA LYS A 2 -7.43 2.89 14.98
C LYS A 2 -7.10 2.74 13.50
N ILE A 3 -6.58 3.79 12.89
CA ILE A 3 -6.19 3.83 11.47
C ILE A 3 -4.67 4.02 11.40
N ALA A 4 -4.01 3.22 10.58
CA ALA A 4 -2.62 3.40 10.23
C ALA A 4 -2.47 3.77 8.76
N ILE A 5 -1.83 4.90 8.48
CA ILE A 5 -1.42 5.31 7.14
C ILE A 5 0.03 4.87 6.98
N VAL A 6 0.26 3.95 6.06
CA VAL A 6 1.58 3.36 5.78
C VAL A 6 2.06 3.90 4.45
N ALA A 7 3.31 4.36 4.40
CA ALA A 7 4.00 4.67 3.16
C ALA A 7 5.45 4.16 3.19
N ALA A 8 6.04 3.93 2.02
CA ALA A 8 7.37 3.36 1.92
C ALA A 8 8.46 4.39 2.26
N MET A 9 8.27 5.65 1.85
CA MET A 9 9.25 6.72 1.97
C MET A 9 8.72 7.90 2.79
N ALA A 10 9.64 8.70 3.34
CA ALA A 10 9.28 9.83 4.20
C ALA A 10 8.55 10.93 3.41
N GLU A 11 8.89 11.10 2.14
CA GLU A 11 8.30 12.04 1.18
C GLU A 11 6.81 11.74 0.95
N GLU A 12 6.42 10.47 0.95
CA GLU A 12 5.04 10.03 0.79
C GLU A 12 4.20 10.31 2.05
N LEU A 13 4.85 10.40 3.21
CA LEU A 13 4.21 10.80 4.48
C LEU A 13 4.25 12.32 4.73
N ALA A 14 5.06 13.08 3.99
CA ALA A 14 5.25 14.50 4.24
C ALA A 14 3.94 15.30 4.26
N PRO A 15 2.99 15.10 3.32
CA PRO A 15 1.71 15.82 3.35
C PRO A 15 0.88 15.54 4.62
N PHE A 16 0.95 14.31 5.15
CA PHE A 16 0.24 13.94 6.37
C PHE A 16 0.90 14.56 7.60
N ARG A 17 2.24 14.61 7.65
CA ARG A 17 2.97 15.26 8.74
C ARG A 17 2.75 16.78 8.76
N GLU A 18 2.58 17.40 7.59
CA GLU A 18 2.19 18.81 7.48
C GLU A 18 0.77 19.05 8.02
N GLY A 19 -0.19 18.19 7.66
CA GLY A 19 -1.56 18.25 8.18
C GLY A 19 -1.66 17.92 9.68
N TYR A 20 -0.69 17.20 10.22
CA TYR A 20 -0.61 16.83 11.63
C TYR A 20 0.79 17.05 12.22
N PRO A 21 1.14 18.30 12.58
CA PRO A 21 2.51 18.70 12.91
C PRO A 21 3.02 18.14 14.26
N SER A 22 2.14 17.58 15.09
CA SER A 22 2.49 16.95 16.36
C SER A 22 2.37 15.44 16.23
N SER A 23 3.50 14.75 16.33
CA SER A 23 3.56 13.28 16.38
C SER A 23 4.47 12.82 17.51
N LYS A 24 4.22 11.60 17.99
CA LYS A 24 5.06 10.91 18.95
C LYS A 24 5.56 9.62 18.32
N LEU A 25 6.87 9.48 18.16
CA LEU A 25 7.47 8.21 17.76
C LEU A 25 7.26 7.18 18.87
N ILE A 26 6.46 6.14 18.62
CA ILE A 26 6.13 5.11 19.61
C ILE A 26 6.90 3.80 19.37
N TRP A 27 7.39 3.57 18.15
CA TRP A 27 8.19 2.40 17.82
C TRP A 27 9.10 2.64 16.63
N SER A 28 10.31 2.08 16.67
CA SER A 28 11.25 2.12 15.55
C SER A 28 12.18 0.91 15.55
N LYS A 29 12.29 0.22 14.41
CA LYS A 29 13.24 -0.88 14.19
C LYS A 29 13.50 -1.04 12.70
N GLY A 30 14.78 -1.06 12.32
CA GLY A 30 15.15 -1.15 10.89
C GLY A 30 14.63 0.07 10.12
N LYS A 31 13.85 -0.17 9.07
CA LYS A 31 13.16 0.90 8.31
C LYS A 31 11.80 1.29 8.88
N THR A 32 11.21 0.45 9.72
CA THR A 32 9.91 0.72 10.33
C THR A 32 10.00 1.86 11.32
N LYS A 33 9.19 2.90 11.14
CA LYS A 33 8.89 3.93 12.15
C LYS A 33 7.38 4.03 12.31
N ILE A 34 6.90 4.01 13.55
CA ILE A 34 5.48 4.18 13.87
C ILE A 34 5.33 5.44 14.72
N GLU A 35 4.60 6.40 14.18
CA GLU A 35 4.30 7.68 14.82
C GLU A 35 2.83 7.72 15.21
N GLU A 36 2.55 7.93 16.49
CA GLU A 36 1.21 8.24 16.99
C GLU A 36 0.97 9.74 16.81
N VAL A 37 -0.02 10.08 15.98
CA VAL A 37 -0.40 11.47 15.69
C VAL A 37 -1.61 11.89 16.52
N THR A 38 -2.55 10.97 16.65
CA THR A 38 -3.63 11.04 17.64
C THR A 38 -3.80 9.66 18.25
N ASN A 39 -4.59 9.53 19.32
CA ASN A 39 -4.90 8.23 19.93
C ASN A 39 -5.56 7.21 18.96
N GLN A 40 -5.96 7.64 17.77
CA GLN A 40 -6.64 6.83 16.75
C GLN A 40 -5.96 6.86 15.37
N LEU A 41 -4.92 7.66 15.17
CA LEU A 41 -4.25 7.82 13.87
C LEU A 41 -2.74 7.66 14.01
N PHE A 42 -2.20 6.77 13.19
CA PHE A 42 -0.78 6.44 13.16
C PHE A 42 -0.21 6.67 11.76
N LEU A 43 0.95 7.31 11.68
CA LEU A 43 1.74 7.43 10.45
C LEU A 43 2.90 6.43 10.52
N VAL A 44 3.10 5.67 9.45
CA VAL A 44 4.02 4.54 9.46
C VAL A 44 4.92 4.58 8.23
N GLU A 45 6.21 4.75 8.44
CA GLU A 45 7.22 4.61 7.39
C GLU A 45 7.66 3.14 7.35
N SER A 46 7.41 2.44 6.24
CA SER A 46 7.71 1.00 6.14
C SER A 46 9.11 0.71 5.60
N GLY A 47 9.64 1.59 4.76
CA GLY A 47 10.73 1.27 3.85
C GLY A 47 10.25 0.57 2.58
N ILE A 48 11.13 0.54 1.57
CA ILE A 48 10.87 0.00 0.23
C ILE A 48 10.99 -1.53 0.21
N GLY A 49 10.12 -2.18 -0.54
CA GLY A 49 10.17 -3.62 -0.83
C GLY A 49 9.36 -4.48 0.13
N LYS A 50 9.02 -5.69 -0.33
CA LYS A 50 8.07 -6.60 0.34
C LYS A 50 8.52 -6.99 1.73
N ALA A 51 9.81 -7.28 1.91
CA ALA A 51 10.34 -7.68 3.22
C ALA A 51 10.16 -6.59 4.29
N ASN A 52 10.44 -5.34 3.92
CA ASN A 52 10.26 -4.18 4.81
C ASN A 52 8.78 -3.90 5.09
N ALA A 53 7.93 -3.97 4.06
CA ALA A 53 6.47 -3.81 4.22
C ALA A 53 5.86 -4.90 5.11
N ALA A 54 6.29 -6.15 4.95
CA ALA A 54 5.83 -7.30 5.75
C ALA A 54 6.27 -7.17 7.22
N ALA A 55 7.55 -6.87 7.48
CA ALA A 55 8.06 -6.65 8.84
C ALA A 55 7.32 -5.47 9.52
N THR A 56 7.13 -4.37 8.80
CA THR A 56 6.39 -3.20 9.29
C THR A 56 4.95 -3.56 9.65
N SER A 57 4.25 -4.30 8.79
CA SER A 57 2.87 -4.73 9.03
C SER A 57 2.77 -5.63 10.27
N ALA A 58 3.73 -6.54 10.47
CA ALA A 58 3.79 -7.38 11.67
C ALA A 58 3.97 -6.54 12.95
N TRP A 59 4.93 -5.61 12.95
CA TRP A 59 5.13 -4.70 14.09
C TRP A 59 3.92 -3.82 14.36
N LEU A 60 3.29 -3.32 13.30
CA LEU A 60 2.10 -2.48 13.42
C LEU A 60 0.93 -3.24 14.06
N CYS A 61 0.68 -4.48 13.61
CA CYS A 61 -0.31 -5.36 14.23
C CYS A 61 0.00 -5.66 15.69
N GLU A 62 1.26 -5.88 16.05
CA GLU A 62 1.65 -6.18 17.43
C GLU A 62 1.56 -4.96 18.36
N LYS A 63 2.10 -3.82 17.92
CA LYS A 63 2.27 -2.63 18.77
C LYS A 63 1.03 -1.74 18.83
N VAL A 64 0.27 -1.65 17.73
CA VAL A 64 -0.85 -0.70 17.60
C VAL A 64 -2.19 -1.42 17.55
N GLN A 65 -2.25 -2.56 16.87
CA GLN A 65 -3.49 -3.31 16.57
C GLN A 65 -4.50 -2.41 15.82
N PRO A 66 -4.18 -1.94 14.60
CA PRO A 66 -5.08 -1.07 13.85
C PRO A 66 -6.32 -1.84 13.36
N ASP A 67 -7.44 -1.14 13.27
CA ASP A 67 -8.68 -1.65 12.65
C ASP A 67 -8.64 -1.50 11.13
N LEU A 68 -7.82 -0.57 10.62
CA LEU A 68 -7.63 -0.27 9.21
C LEU A 68 -6.18 0.13 8.92
N ILE A 69 -5.60 -0.49 7.89
CA ILE A 69 -4.33 -0.09 7.30
C ILE A 69 -4.62 0.50 5.92
N ILE A 70 -4.16 1.72 5.67
CA ILE A 70 -4.20 2.40 4.37
C ILE A 70 -2.76 2.49 3.87
N ASN A 71 -2.43 1.75 2.81
CA ASN A 71 -1.15 1.90 2.13
C ASN A 71 -1.27 2.99 1.06
N THR A 72 -0.43 4.02 1.17
CA THR A 72 -0.36 5.15 0.23
C THR A 72 1.05 5.26 -0.32
N GLY A 73 1.18 5.74 -1.56
CA GLY A 73 2.46 5.92 -2.20
C GLY A 73 2.31 6.25 -3.68
N SER A 74 3.45 6.31 -4.36
CA SER A 74 3.47 6.49 -5.82
C SER A 74 3.57 5.14 -6.55
N THR A 75 2.98 5.05 -7.74
CA THR A 75 3.11 3.87 -8.60
C THR A 75 3.21 4.24 -10.07
N GLY A 76 3.84 3.37 -10.86
CA GLY A 76 3.81 3.43 -12.31
C GLY A 76 2.52 2.82 -12.87
N SER A 77 2.18 3.15 -14.11
CA SER A 77 1.05 2.56 -14.81
C SER A 77 1.47 1.96 -16.15
N PHE A 78 0.96 0.76 -16.43
CA PHE A 78 1.06 0.14 -17.76
C PHE A 78 -0.05 0.61 -18.73
N ARG A 79 -1.04 1.34 -18.19
CA ARG A 79 -2.15 1.88 -18.94
C ARG A 79 -1.80 3.24 -19.54
N LYS A 80 -1.87 3.33 -20.86
CA LYS A 80 -1.56 4.56 -21.63
C LYS A 80 -2.56 5.69 -21.40
N ASP A 81 -3.75 5.37 -20.90
CA ASP A 81 -4.82 6.32 -20.62
C ASP A 81 -4.75 6.92 -19.21
N PHE A 82 -3.75 6.56 -18.39
CA PHE A 82 -3.54 7.15 -17.07
C PHE A 82 -2.51 8.27 -17.17
N ALA A 83 -2.83 9.45 -16.62
CA ALA A 83 -1.94 10.60 -16.61
C ALA A 83 -1.10 10.67 -15.34
N LEU A 84 0.03 11.40 -15.41
CA LEU A 84 0.83 11.72 -14.23
C LEU A 84 -0.02 12.53 -13.24
N GLY A 85 -0.10 12.06 -11.99
CA GLY A 85 -0.87 12.70 -10.93
C GLY A 85 -2.29 12.16 -10.75
N ASP A 86 -2.75 11.27 -11.64
CA ASP A 86 -4.00 10.54 -11.43
C ASP A 86 -3.90 9.62 -10.20
N VAL A 87 -5.02 9.43 -9.50
CA VAL A 87 -5.11 8.50 -8.38
C VAL A 87 -5.52 7.12 -8.90
N VAL A 88 -4.83 6.08 -8.43
CA VAL A 88 -5.23 4.70 -8.71
C VAL A 88 -5.62 4.01 -7.42
N TYR A 89 -6.73 3.30 -7.45
CA TYR A 89 -7.17 2.42 -6.37
C TYR A 89 -7.51 1.04 -6.93
N THR A 90 -7.62 0.05 -6.05
CA THR A 90 -7.85 -1.33 -6.48
C THR A 90 -8.86 -2.03 -5.61
N ASN A 91 -9.55 -3.01 -6.19
CA ASN A 91 -10.36 -3.98 -5.46
C ASN A 91 -9.57 -5.22 -5.02
N GLN A 92 -8.34 -5.43 -5.51
CA GLN A 92 -7.49 -6.54 -5.11
C GLN A 92 -6.02 -6.30 -5.46
N PHE A 93 -5.12 -6.92 -4.70
CA PHE A 93 -3.68 -6.94 -4.97
C PHE A 93 -3.22 -8.33 -5.42
N MET A 94 -2.17 -8.37 -6.26
CA MET A 94 -1.51 -9.61 -6.70
C MET A 94 0.01 -9.44 -6.74
N TYR A 95 0.76 -10.54 -6.70
CA TYR A 95 2.19 -10.50 -7.04
C TYR A 95 2.38 -10.69 -8.55
N SER A 96 3.39 -10.01 -9.12
CA SER A 96 3.76 -10.16 -10.54
C SER A 96 5.09 -10.88 -10.76
N ASP A 97 5.79 -11.24 -9.70
CA ASP A 97 7.16 -11.81 -9.70
C ASP A 97 7.25 -13.14 -8.93
N VAL A 98 6.10 -13.79 -8.69
CA VAL A 98 6.02 -15.09 -8.02
C VAL A 98 5.62 -16.15 -9.04
N ASP A 99 6.48 -17.13 -9.27
CA ASP A 99 6.20 -18.25 -10.17
C ASP A 99 6.35 -19.59 -9.43
N ALA A 100 5.21 -20.21 -9.15
CA ALA A 100 5.10 -21.57 -8.62
C ALA A 100 4.26 -22.46 -9.57
N THR A 101 4.17 -22.10 -10.85
CA THR A 101 3.33 -22.80 -11.84
C THR A 101 3.75 -24.25 -12.08
N GLY A 102 5.03 -24.59 -11.85
CA GLY A 102 5.52 -25.96 -11.86
C GLY A 102 4.92 -26.89 -10.78
N PHE A 103 4.17 -26.32 -9.83
CA PHE A 103 3.40 -27.05 -8.82
C PHE A 103 1.89 -26.80 -8.96
N ASP A 104 1.41 -26.47 -10.16
CA ASP A 104 0.01 -26.21 -10.49
C ASP A 104 -0.65 -25.01 -9.76
N TYR A 105 0.15 -24.07 -9.24
CA TYR A 105 -0.35 -22.78 -8.76
C TYR A 105 -0.54 -21.78 -9.90
N ALA A 106 -1.39 -20.78 -9.69
CA ALA A 106 -1.51 -19.66 -10.62
C ALA A 106 -0.23 -18.80 -10.61
N PHE A 107 0.11 -18.19 -11.75
CA PHE A 107 1.17 -17.17 -11.76
C PHE A 107 0.83 -16.02 -10.81
N GLY A 108 1.81 -15.56 -10.02
CA GLY A 108 1.61 -14.59 -8.94
C GLY A 108 1.16 -15.19 -7.60
N GLN A 109 0.85 -16.48 -7.54
CA GLN A 109 0.40 -17.13 -6.31
C GLN A 109 1.57 -17.71 -5.52
N VAL A 110 1.74 -17.23 -4.28
CA VAL A 110 2.64 -17.88 -3.31
C VAL A 110 2.01 -19.22 -2.88
N PRO A 111 2.76 -20.33 -2.82
CA PRO A 111 2.23 -21.61 -2.36
C PRO A 111 1.50 -21.49 -1.02
N GLN A 112 0.33 -22.13 -0.91
CA GLN A 112 -0.56 -22.09 0.27
C GLN A 112 -1.21 -20.73 0.58
N MET A 113 -1.02 -19.72 -0.28
CA MET A 113 -1.67 -18.41 -0.17
C MET A 113 -2.75 -18.26 -1.26
N PRO A 114 -3.71 -17.34 -1.10
CA PRO A 114 -4.64 -17.03 -2.19
C PRO A 114 -3.88 -16.42 -3.39
N ALA A 115 -4.43 -16.59 -4.60
CA ALA A 115 -3.86 -16.01 -5.81
C ALA A 115 -4.01 -14.47 -5.87
N SER A 116 -4.96 -13.91 -5.10
CA SER A 116 -5.15 -12.47 -4.97
C SER A 116 -5.59 -12.08 -3.56
N TYR A 117 -5.41 -10.82 -3.20
CA TYR A 117 -5.75 -10.26 -1.89
C TYR A 117 -6.81 -9.17 -2.05
N PRO A 118 -8.12 -9.49 -1.86
CA PRO A 118 -9.19 -8.55 -2.10
C PRO A 118 -9.29 -7.45 -1.03
N VAL A 119 -9.64 -6.24 -1.45
CA VAL A 119 -10.00 -5.13 -0.56
C VAL A 119 -11.46 -5.32 -0.13
N ALA A 120 -11.72 -5.19 1.17
CA ALA A 120 -13.07 -5.37 1.71
C ALA A 120 -14.06 -4.36 1.09
N ALA A 121 -15.23 -4.84 0.66
CA ALA A 121 -16.24 -4.05 -0.04
C ALA A 121 -16.64 -2.76 0.69
N LYS A 122 -16.72 -2.79 2.02
CA LYS A 122 -17.02 -1.60 2.83
C LYS A 122 -16.01 -0.46 2.63
N TRP A 123 -14.73 -0.79 2.45
CA TRP A 123 -13.68 0.21 2.26
C TRP A 123 -13.61 0.69 0.81
N LEU A 124 -13.94 -0.17 -0.16
CA LEU A 124 -14.09 0.25 -1.56
C LEU A 124 -15.19 1.30 -1.70
N GLN A 125 -16.35 1.09 -1.08
CA GLN A 125 -17.45 2.06 -1.09
C GLN A 125 -17.03 3.40 -0.47
N VAL A 126 -16.24 3.38 0.61
CA VAL A 126 -15.70 4.61 1.23
C VAL A 126 -14.75 5.32 0.26
N ILE A 127 -13.82 4.59 -0.37
CA ILE A 127 -12.88 5.14 -1.36
C ILE A 127 -13.65 5.77 -2.52
N GLU A 128 -14.62 5.06 -3.10
CA GLU A 128 -15.44 5.55 -4.20
C GLU A 128 -16.24 6.80 -3.82
N THR A 129 -16.79 6.85 -2.60
CA THR A 129 -17.52 8.03 -2.10
C THR A 129 -16.61 9.25 -1.96
N VAL A 130 -15.39 9.06 -1.44
CA VAL A 130 -14.40 10.14 -1.30
C VAL A 130 -13.93 10.63 -2.66
N LEU A 131 -13.61 9.71 -3.58
CA LEU A 131 -13.11 10.03 -4.92
C LEU A 131 -14.18 10.68 -5.80
N ALA A 132 -15.46 10.35 -5.63
CA ALA A 132 -16.56 11.02 -6.33
C ALA A 132 -16.68 12.51 -5.98
N GLN A 133 -16.14 12.94 -4.84
CA GLN A 133 -16.09 14.34 -4.41
C GLN A 133 -14.75 15.00 -4.74
N ALA A 134 -13.74 14.22 -5.14
CA ALA A 134 -12.42 14.73 -5.50
C ALA A 134 -12.43 15.31 -6.91
N THR A 135 -11.63 16.36 -7.12
CA THR A 135 -11.40 16.94 -8.46
C THR A 135 -10.27 16.24 -9.22
N ILE A 136 -9.62 15.26 -8.60
CA ILE A 136 -8.48 14.54 -9.18
C ILE A 136 -9.02 13.31 -9.91
N PRO A 137 -8.66 13.08 -11.19
CA PRO A 137 -9.05 11.87 -11.90
C PRO A 137 -8.61 10.62 -11.13
N ALA A 138 -9.52 9.67 -10.99
CA ALA A 138 -9.26 8.44 -10.27
C ALA A 138 -9.69 7.21 -11.06
N HIS A 139 -8.85 6.18 -11.05
CA HIS A 139 -9.05 4.98 -11.82
C HIS A 139 -9.01 3.74 -10.93
N GLN A 140 -10.01 2.87 -11.11
CA GLN A 140 -9.95 1.54 -10.52
C GLN A 140 -9.16 0.61 -11.44
N GLY A 141 -8.10 -0.02 -10.92
CA GLY A 141 -7.28 -0.95 -11.68
C GLY A 141 -6.68 -2.05 -10.80
N LEU A 142 -6.22 -3.13 -11.42
CA LEU A 142 -5.43 -4.14 -10.71
C LEU A 142 -4.08 -3.53 -10.33
N ILE A 143 -3.70 -3.63 -9.06
CA ILE A 143 -2.35 -3.26 -8.60
C ILE A 143 -1.58 -4.55 -8.35
N VAL A 144 -0.45 -4.69 -9.04
CA VAL A 144 0.49 -5.79 -8.84
C VAL A 144 1.73 -5.31 -8.08
N THR A 145 2.41 -6.22 -7.38
CA THR A 145 3.62 -5.89 -6.60
C THR A 145 4.76 -6.84 -6.95
N ALA A 146 5.97 -6.28 -7.10
CA ALA A 146 7.21 -7.00 -7.30
C ALA A 146 8.35 -6.35 -6.49
N ASP A 147 9.38 -7.12 -6.13
CA ASP A 147 10.65 -6.57 -5.61
C ASP A 147 11.60 -6.21 -6.76
N SER A 148 11.10 -5.45 -7.73
CA SER A 148 11.84 -4.94 -8.87
C SER A 148 11.26 -3.61 -9.31
N PHE A 149 12.12 -2.62 -9.55
CA PHE A 149 11.70 -1.34 -10.10
C PHE A 149 11.58 -1.46 -11.62
N MET A 150 10.35 -1.53 -12.13
CA MET A 150 10.06 -1.71 -13.55
C MET A 150 10.19 -0.37 -14.30
N SER A 151 11.40 -0.07 -14.79
CA SER A 151 11.71 1.18 -15.49
C SER A 151 11.87 1.06 -17.01
N ASP A 152 11.82 -0.16 -17.55
CA ASP A 152 11.86 -0.43 -18.99
C ASP A 152 10.63 -1.25 -19.39
N GLN A 153 10.09 -1.00 -20.58
CA GLN A 153 8.94 -1.70 -21.14
C GLN A 153 9.21 -3.20 -21.29
N THR A 154 10.46 -3.63 -21.46
CA THR A 154 10.81 -5.05 -21.60
C THR A 154 10.88 -5.78 -20.25
N SER A 155 11.09 -5.06 -19.14
CA SER A 155 11.12 -5.62 -17.77
C SER A 155 9.73 -5.93 -17.21
N VAL A 156 8.69 -5.92 -18.05
CA VAL A 156 7.26 -5.94 -17.70
C VAL A 156 6.57 -7.25 -18.15
N ALA A 157 7.33 -8.24 -18.64
CA ALA A 157 6.79 -9.51 -19.13
C ALA A 157 6.47 -10.51 -18.00
#